data_AF-A0A6V7I1J6-F1
#
_entry.id   AF-A0A6V7I1J6-F1
#
_cell.length_a   1.000
_cell.length_b   1.000
_cell.length_c   1.000
_cell.angle_alpha   90.00
_cell.angle_beta   90.00
_cell.angle_gamma   90.00
#
_symmetry.space_group_name_H-M   'P 1'
#
loop_
_entity.id
_entity.type
_entity.pdbx_description
1 polymer ?
#
loop_
_entity_poly.entity_id
_entity_poly.type
_entity_poly.pdbx_seq_one_letter_code
_entity_poly.pdbx_strand_id
1 'polypeptide(L)'
;ETYPSTPPVWFAESEETSVTNAVQILSNTTGRDNHVINQVGILLKELCRLHSIPEPPDVERLRTALDPLRLGDMNDDVVAQRMEAEDTEDIEEDEDSESEEELHLDMDDGEANAKSK
;
A
#
# COMPACT_ATOMS: atom_id res chain seq x y z
N GLU A 1 -13.19 14.46 0.36
CA GLU A 1 -13.13 13.35 1.32
C GLU A 1 -11.86 12.57 0.99
N THR A 2 -10.79 12.76 1.75
CA THR A 2 -9.49 12.12 1.48
C THR A 2 -9.34 10.92 2.41
N TYR A 3 -9.38 9.74 1.79
CA TYR A 3 -9.08 8.45 2.40
C TYR A 3 -7.70 8.47 3.12
N PRO A 4 -7.50 7.70 4.21
CA PRO A 4 -8.47 6.85 4.90
C PRO A 4 -8.97 7.43 6.24
N SER A 5 -10.26 7.20 6.55
CA SER A 5 -10.87 7.59 7.84
C SER A 5 -10.53 6.63 8.99
N THR A 6 -10.12 5.41 8.67
CA THR A 6 -9.66 4.38 9.61
C THR A 6 -8.21 4.02 9.35
N PRO A 7 -7.40 3.69 10.38
CA PRO A 7 -6.04 3.23 10.19
C PRO A 7 -5.97 1.97 9.31
N PRO A 8 -4.99 1.86 8.40
CA PRO A 8 -4.66 0.60 7.74
C PRO A 8 -4.25 -0.47 8.75
N VAL A 9 -4.42 -1.73 8.37
CA VAL A 9 -3.99 -2.88 9.16
C VAL A 9 -2.54 -3.21 8.81
N TRP A 10 -1.69 -3.33 9.83
CA TRP A 10 -0.28 -3.69 9.70
C TRP A 10 0.02 -4.96 10.48
N PHE A 11 0.97 -5.74 9.96
CA PHE A 11 1.47 -6.95 10.60
C PHE A 11 3.00 -6.93 10.62
N ALA A 12 3.58 -7.51 11.66
CA ALA A 12 5.01 -7.75 11.74
C ALA A 12 5.25 -9.23 12.06
N GLU A 13 6.01 -9.90 11.20
CA GLU A 13 6.55 -11.23 11.46
C GLU A 13 7.89 -11.09 12.17
N SER A 14 7.84 -10.68 13.44
CA SER A 14 9.02 -10.51 14.28
C SER A 14 8.83 -11.24 15.60
N GLU A 15 9.87 -11.94 16.05
CA GLU A 15 9.93 -12.53 17.39
C GLU A 15 10.11 -11.47 18.48
N GLU A 16 10.57 -10.27 18.11
CA GLU A 16 10.77 -9.16 19.04
C GLU A 16 9.44 -8.49 19.39
N THR A 17 9.02 -8.64 20.66
CA THR A 17 7.80 -8.00 21.18
C THR A 17 7.85 -6.47 21.05
N SER A 18 9.05 -5.89 21.13
CA SER A 18 9.27 -4.46 20.91
C SER A 18 8.90 -4.00 19.50
N VAL A 19 9.24 -4.79 18.48
CA VAL A 19 8.93 -4.48 17.07
C VAL A 19 7.44 -4.65 16.80
N THR A 20 6.83 -5.73 17.30
CA THR A 20 5.37 -5.92 17.16
C THR A 20 4.57 -4.83 17.87
N ASN A 21 5.01 -4.36 19.04
CA ASN A 21 4.42 -3.20 19.71
C ASN A 21 4.55 -1.90 18.90
N ALA A 22 5.71 -1.67 18.26
CA ALA A 22 5.92 -0.52 17.38
C ALA A 22 5.02 -0.53 16.14
N VAL A 23 4.59 -1.71 15.67
CA VAL A 23 3.59 -1.81 14.61
C VAL A 23 2.17 -1.62 15.16
N GLN A 24 1.88 -2.16 16.35
CA GLN A 24 0.57 -2.06 16.97
C GLN A 24 0.13 -0.61 17.21
N ILE A 25 1.05 0.33 17.49
CA ILE A 25 0.71 1.74 17.68
C ILE A 25 0.02 2.37 16.46
N LEU A 26 0.28 1.86 15.25
CA LEU A 26 -0.29 2.39 14.01
C LEU A 26 -1.82 2.21 13.95
N SER A 27 -2.34 1.19 14.62
CA SER A 27 -3.78 0.91 14.72
C SER A 27 -4.58 1.98 15.50
N ASN A 28 -3.89 2.85 16.24
CA ASN A 28 -4.51 3.91 17.06
C ASN A 28 -4.41 5.30 16.41
N THR A 29 -3.91 5.39 15.18
CA THR A 29 -3.81 6.66 14.45
C THR A 29 -5.19 7.20 14.07
N THR A 30 -5.26 8.50 13.77
CA THR A 30 -6.51 9.14 13.34
C THR A 30 -6.23 10.27 12.34
N GLY A 31 -7.23 10.64 11.54
CA GLY A 31 -7.14 11.80 10.65
C GLY A 31 -6.01 11.66 9.62
N ARG A 32 -5.11 12.66 9.53
CA ARG A 32 -3.99 12.61 8.59
C ARG A 32 -3.04 11.45 8.87
N ASP A 33 -2.90 11.05 10.13
CA ASP A 33 -1.98 9.98 10.50
C ASP A 33 -2.48 8.60 10.03
N ASN A 34 -3.69 8.49 9.48
CA ASN A 34 -4.14 7.27 8.80
C ASN A 34 -3.48 7.08 7.43
N HIS A 35 -2.92 8.14 6.84
CA HIS A 35 -2.28 8.03 5.54
C HIS A 35 -1.00 7.19 5.66
N VAL A 36 -0.79 6.26 4.73
CA VAL A 36 0.34 5.32 4.74
C VAL A 36 1.67 6.04 4.93
N ILE A 37 1.88 7.15 4.20
CA ILE A 37 3.12 7.94 4.30
C ILE A 37 3.37 8.50 5.72
N ASN A 38 2.31 8.90 6.42
CA ASN A 38 2.41 9.40 7.78
C ASN A 38 2.65 8.23 8.75
N GLN A 39 2.00 7.08 8.54
CA GLN A 39 2.23 5.88 9.35
C GLN A 39 3.64 5.32 9.20
N VAL A 40 4.21 5.32 7.99
CA VAL A 40 5.61 4.97 7.77
C VAL A 40 6.54 5.90 8.55
N GLY A 41 6.25 7.21 8.53
CA GLY A 41 7.00 8.18 9.33
C GLY A 41 6.91 7.92 10.84
N ILE A 42 5.71 7.58 11.35
CA ILE A 42 5.49 7.22 12.76
C ILE A 42 6.28 5.95 13.12
N LEU A 43 6.17 4.90 12.29
CA LEU A 43 6.85 3.63 12.51
C LEU A 43 8.37 3.81 12.51
N LEU A 44 8.91 4.57 11.56
CA LEU A 44 10.35 4.83 11.46
C LEU A 44 10.87 5.51 12.72
N LYS A 45 10.18 6.55 13.21
CA LYS A 45 10.56 7.25 14.46
C LYS A 45 10.52 6.31 15.65
N GLU A 46 9.48 5.49 15.77
CA GLU A 46 9.34 4.56 16.89
C GLU A 46 10.43 3.48 16.89
N LEU A 47 10.77 2.93 15.72
CA LEU A 47 11.87 1.97 15.58
C LEU A 47 13.23 2.63 15.85
N CYS A 48 13.46 3.85 15.36
CA CYS A 48 14.69 4.60 15.66
C CYS A 48 14.85 4.81 17.16
N ARG A 49 13.78 5.23 17.84
CA ARG A 49 13.73 5.39 19.30
C ARG A 49 14.00 4.08 20.02
N LEU A 50 13.39 2.99 19.58
CA LEU A 50 13.53 1.66 20.17
C LEU A 50 14.99 1.17 20.12
N HIS A 51 15.64 1.34 18.97
CA HIS A 51 17.02 0.89 18.75
C HIS A 51 18.08 1.94 19.13
N SER A 52 17.67 3.09 19.68
CA SER A 52 18.56 4.19 20.07
C SER A 52 19.44 4.71 18.92
N ILE A 53 18.89 4.74 17.71
CA ILE A 53 19.57 5.26 16.50
C ILE A 53 19.01 6.64 16.12
N PRO A 54 19.83 7.53 15.54
CA PRO A 54 19.36 8.84 15.10
C PRO A 54 18.31 8.72 13.99
N GLU A 55 17.28 9.57 14.07
CA GLU A 55 16.24 9.67 13.03
C GLU A 55 16.85 10.20 11.71
N PRO A 56 16.45 9.65 10.54
CA PRO A 56 16.86 10.20 9.25
C PRO A 56 16.37 11.66 9.08
N PRO A 57 17.19 12.57 8.52
CA PRO A 57 16.83 13.98 8.34
C PRO A 57 15.59 14.19 7.44
N ASP A 58 15.24 13.16 6.69
CA ASP A 58 14.21 13.16 5.66
C ASP A 58 12.85 12.69 6.20
N VAL A 59 12.81 12.13 7.42
CA VAL A 59 11.59 11.58 8.01
C VAL A 59 10.52 12.65 8.18
N GLU A 60 10.91 13.90 8.44
CA GLU A 60 9.98 15.02 8.59
C GLU A 60 9.38 15.43 7.25
N ARG A 61 10.08 15.17 6.13
CA ARG A 61 9.57 15.45 4.78
C ARG A 61 8.40 14.55 4.41
N LEU A 62 8.38 13.31 4.91
CA LEU A 62 7.27 12.36 4.71
C LEU A 62 5.94 12.96 5.21
N ARG A 63 5.96 13.65 6.36
CA ARG A 63 4.75 14.26 6.95
C ARG A 63 4.22 15.44 6.14
N THR A 64 5.11 16.15 5.45
CA THR A 64 4.78 17.31 4.62
C THR A 64 4.52 16.97 3.16
N ALA A 65 4.77 15.72 2.73
CA ALA A 65 4.63 15.30 1.34
C ALA A 65 3.19 15.42 0.82
N LEU A 66 2.20 15.30 1.71
CA LEU A 66 0.78 15.43 1.39
C LEU A 66 0.22 16.83 1.65
N ASP A 67 1.06 17.82 1.98
CA ASP A 67 0.57 19.17 2.29
C ASP A 67 0.14 19.88 0.99
N PRO A 68 -1.15 20.22 0.81
CA PRO A 68 -1.64 20.83 -0.43
C PRO A 68 -0.94 22.16 -0.76
N LEU A 69 -0.41 22.86 0.25
CA LEU A 69 0.35 24.10 0.08
C LEU A 69 1.73 23.90 -0.57
N ARG A 70 2.25 22.67 -0.55
CA ARG A 70 3.50 22.26 -1.23
C ARG A 70 3.21 21.66 -2.61
N LEU A 71 2.07 20.97 -2.75
CA LEU A 71 1.60 20.44 -4.03
C LEU A 71 1.19 21.55 -5.01
N GLY A 72 0.72 22.71 -4.51
CA GLY A 72 0.33 23.85 -5.35
C GLY A 72 1.47 24.60 -6.06
N ASP A 73 2.74 24.27 -5.79
CA ASP A 73 3.92 24.87 -6.44
C ASP A 73 4.69 23.86 -7.32
N MET A 74 4.28 22.59 -7.30
CA MET A 74 4.79 21.56 -8.21
C MET A 74 3.67 21.30 -9.22
N ASN A 75 3.89 21.69 -10.48
CA ASN A 75 2.97 21.38 -11.58
C ASN A 75 2.53 19.91 -11.47
N ASP A 76 1.22 19.69 -11.45
CA ASP A 76 0.55 18.39 -11.28
C ASP A 76 1.10 17.32 -12.25
N ASP A 77 1.52 17.75 -13.45
CA ASP A 77 2.22 16.93 -14.46
C ASP A 77 3.55 16.30 -13.99
N VAL A 78 4.32 16.96 -13.11
CA VAL A 78 5.68 16.53 -12.75
C VAL A 78 5.66 15.44 -11.66
N VAL A 79 4.65 15.43 -10.80
CA VAL A 79 4.48 14.40 -9.77
C VAL A 79 3.93 13.11 -10.39
N ALA A 80 2.99 13.22 -11.33
CA ALA A 80 2.50 12.08 -12.12
C ALA A 80 3.62 11.46 -12.97
N GLN A 81 4.39 12.27 -13.70
CA GLN A 81 5.53 11.78 -14.50
C GLN A 81 6.63 11.12 -13.65
N ARG A 82 6.82 11.53 -12.40
CA ARG A 82 7.83 10.91 -11.52
C ARG A 82 7.43 9.52 -11.01
N MET A 83 6.14 9.24 -10.86
CA MET A 83 5.66 7.90 -10.52
C MET A 83 5.56 6.99 -11.75
N GLU A 84 5.34 7.56 -12.94
CA GLU A 84 5.28 6.81 -14.20
C GLU A 84 6.67 6.51 -14.81
N ALA A 85 7.70 7.32 -14.53
CA ALA A 85 9.02 7.18 -15.15
C ALA A 85 9.98 6.17 -14.49
N GLU A 86 9.60 5.51 -13.37
CA GLU A 86 10.45 4.48 -12.72
C GLU A 86 10.07 3.03 -13.11
N ASP A 87 9.17 2.81 -14.08
CA ASP A 87 8.70 1.47 -14.48
C ASP A 87 8.84 1.15 -15.99
N THR A 88 9.63 1.91 -16.75
CA THR A 88 9.72 1.74 -18.23
C THR A 88 11.12 1.57 -18.81
N GLU A 89 12.14 1.27 -18.01
CA GLU A 89 13.47 0.94 -18.54
C GLU A 89 13.89 -0.47 -18.10
N ASP A 90 13.34 -1.51 -18.76
CA ASP A 90 13.95 -2.83 -19.06
C ASP A 90 12.92 -3.98 -19.21
N ILE A 91 11.98 -3.86 -20.15
CA ILE A 91 11.31 -5.06 -20.70
C ILE A 91 11.48 -5.01 -22.21
N GLU A 92 12.62 -5.53 -22.66
CA GLU A 92 12.83 -5.87 -24.06
C GLU A 92 11.79 -6.92 -24.49
N GLU A 93 11.19 -6.62 -25.63
CA GLU A 93 10.26 -7.39 -26.47
C GLU A 93 10.42 -8.92 -26.37
N ASP A 94 9.33 -9.62 -26.07
CA ASP A 94 9.06 -10.92 -26.70
C ASP A 94 7.59 -10.93 -27.15
N GLU A 95 7.42 -10.70 -28.45
CA GLU A 95 6.16 -10.88 -29.19
C GLU A 95 5.80 -12.36 -29.18
N ASP A 96 4.64 -12.73 -28.64
CA ASP A 96 3.81 -13.78 -29.23
C ASP A 96 2.37 -13.70 -28.68
N SER A 97 1.53 -12.99 -29.43
CA SER A 97 0.08 -12.99 -29.28
C SER A 97 -0.54 -14.13 -30.10
N GLU A 98 -1.15 -15.14 -29.49
CA GLU A 98 -2.29 -15.94 -30.01
C GLU A 98 -2.89 -16.67 -28.80
N SER A 99 -4.19 -16.90 -28.60
CA SER A 99 -5.44 -16.43 -29.17
C SER A 99 -6.52 -16.94 -28.19
N GLU A 100 -7.53 -16.11 -27.96
CA GLU A 100 -8.83 -16.34 -27.32
C GLU A 100 -9.25 -17.81 -27.05
N GLU A 101 -8.97 -18.34 -25.85
CA GLU A 101 -9.66 -19.54 -25.33
C GLU A 101 -10.96 -19.11 -24.62
N GLU A 102 -12.03 -19.12 -25.41
CA GLU A 102 -13.42 -19.07 -25.01
C GLU A 102 -13.72 -20.20 -23.99
N LEU A 103 -13.64 -19.89 -22.69
CA LEU A 103 -13.96 -20.81 -21.60
C LEU A 103 -15.48 -21.05 -21.54
N HIS A 104 -15.94 -21.99 -22.36
CA HIS A 104 -17.26 -22.59 -22.24
C HIS A 104 -17.27 -23.51 -21.00
N LEU A 105 -17.74 -22.98 -19.87
CA LEU A 105 -17.97 -23.76 -18.66
C LEU A 105 -19.26 -24.58 -18.82
N ASP A 106 -19.12 -25.83 -19.26
CA ASP A 106 -20.19 -26.82 -19.12
C ASP A 106 -20.43 -27.07 -17.62
N MET A 107 -21.54 -26.54 -17.08
CA MET A 107 -22.06 -26.95 -15.79
C MET A 107 -22.58 -28.39 -15.90
N ASP A 108 -21.72 -29.35 -15.55
CA ASP A 108 -22.09 -30.71 -15.17
C ASP A 108 -22.85 -30.68 -13.84
N ASP A 109 -24.18 -30.55 -13.88
CA ASP A 109 -25.05 -30.82 -12.73
C ASP A 109 -25.26 -32.33 -12.60
N GLY A 110 -24.28 -32.99 -11.98
CA GLY A 110 -24.39 -34.36 -11.50
C GLY A 110 -25.46 -34.50 -10.42
N GLU A 111 -26.52 -35.23 -10.77
CA GLU A 111 -27.41 -36.05 -9.94
C GLU A 111 -27.58 -35.68 -8.45
N ALA A 112 -28.80 -35.30 -8.04
CA ALA A 112 -29.67 -36.21 -7.28
C ALA A 112 -30.96 -35.53 -6.76
N ASN A 113 -32.07 -36.22 -7.04
CA ASN A 113 -33.12 -36.60 -6.09
C ASN A 113 -34.53 -35.97 -6.21
N ALA A 114 -35.50 -36.89 -6.24
CA ALA A 114 -36.84 -36.85 -5.66
C ALA A 114 -38.05 -36.33 -6.49
N LYS A 115 -38.81 -37.32 -6.98
CA LYS A 115 -40.28 -37.48 -6.83
C LYS A 115 -41.20 -36.34 -7.29
N SER A 116 -41.93 -36.58 -8.39
CA SER A 116 -43.40 -36.72 -8.43
C SER A 116 -43.94 -36.60 -9.85
N LYS A 117 -44.54 -37.66 -10.39
CA LYS A 117 -46.00 -37.78 -10.66
C LYS A 117 -46.27 -38.97 -11.58
#